data_AF-A0A0J1GC85-F1
#
_entry.id   AF-A0A0J1GC85-F1
#
_cell.length_a   1.000
_cell.length_b   1.000
_cell.length_c   1.000
_cell.angle_alpha   90.00
_cell.angle_beta   90.00
_cell.angle_gamma   90.00
#
_symmetry.space_group_name_H-M   'P 1'
#
loop_
_entity.id
_entity.type
_entity.pdbx_description
1 polymer ?
#
loop_
_entity_poly.entity_id
_entity_poly.type
_entity_poly.pdbx_seq_one_letter_code
_entity_poly.pdbx_strand_id
1 'polypeptide(L)'
;MNNPISKKVVFGFIGVVLAFFLVIFALSFPSYSKHHLFGSELSKVVKEYDKDKQVELFGDNEAYEMGLNAEDHPVFKDKFKALAQLKKDCPEGIKYIKKERKLGRNLSIFYWDWYATYSGYIYEDADEEIQPQLTKIQEFFYIYENSFKDPENEL
;
A
#
# COMPACT_ATOMS: atom_id res chain seq x y z
N MET A 1 44.52 -7.45 -28.75
CA MET A 1 44.05 -8.85 -28.70
C MET A 1 42.94 -8.92 -27.67
N ASN A 2 41.68 -9.03 -28.09
CA ASN A 2 40.56 -9.27 -27.17
C ASN A 2 40.49 -10.77 -26.90
N ASN A 3 40.80 -11.19 -25.68
CA ASN A 3 40.66 -12.58 -25.27
C ASN A 3 39.17 -12.82 -24.95
N PRO A 4 38.46 -13.72 -25.66
CA PRO A 4 37.05 -13.93 -25.42
C PRO A 4 36.84 -14.51 -24.01
N ILE A 5 36.10 -13.78 -23.17
CA ILE A 5 35.74 -14.24 -21.82
C ILE A 5 34.97 -15.55 -21.95
N SER A 6 35.42 -16.61 -21.26
CA SER A 6 34.78 -17.91 -21.35
C SER A 6 33.36 -17.88 -20.78
N LYS A 7 32.43 -18.63 -21.38
CA LYS A 7 31.05 -18.76 -20.89
C LYS A 7 30.98 -19.15 -19.40
N LYS A 8 31.89 -20.00 -18.93
CA LYS A 8 31.97 -20.42 -17.52
C LYS A 8 32.28 -19.26 -16.58
N VAL A 9 33.17 -18.35 -16.99
CA VAL A 9 33.52 -17.15 -16.22
C VAL A 9 32.34 -16.18 -16.19
N VAL A 10 31.63 -16.02 -17.31
CA VAL A 10 30.41 -15.20 -17.37
C VAL A 10 29.31 -15.77 -16.47
N PHE A 11 29.03 -17.08 -16.53
CA PHE A 11 28.04 -17.72 -15.67
C PHE A 11 28.41 -17.66 -14.19
N GLY A 12 29.71 -17.81 -13.86
CA GLY A 12 30.21 -17.63 -12.50
C GLY A 12 29.96 -16.21 -11.99
N PHE A 13 30.25 -15.19 -12.81
CA PHE A 13 29.99 -13.79 -12.46
C PHE A 13 28.50 -13.50 -12.27
N ILE A 14 27.63 -13.99 -13.17
CA ILE A 14 26.17 -13.86 -13.03
C ILE A 14 25.69 -14.50 -11.74
N GLY A 15 26.21 -15.69 -11.40
CA GLY A 15 25.88 -16.39 -10.16
C GLY A 15 26.25 -15.59 -8.91
N VAL A 16 27.43 -14.97 -8.88
CA VAL A 16 27.87 -14.12 -7.76
C VAL A 16 27.00 -12.87 -7.63
N VAL A 17 26.68 -12.21 -8.74
CA VAL A 17 25.81 -11.03 -8.75
C VAL A 17 24.40 -11.38 -8.26
N LEU A 18 23.83 -12.51 -8.72
CA LEU A 18 22.53 -12.99 -8.24
C LEU A 18 22.57 -13.32 -6.75
N ALA A 19 23.61 -14.00 -6.26
CA ALA A 19 23.75 -14.31 -4.84
C ALA A 19 23.82 -13.03 -3.99
N PHE A 20 24.53 -12.00 -4.46
CA PHE A 20 24.58 -10.71 -3.78
C PHE A 20 23.21 -10.03 -3.70
N PHE A 21 22.44 -10.02 -4.80
CA PHE A 21 21.07 -9.51 -4.78
C PHE A 21 20.14 -10.32 -3.86
N LEU A 22 20.28 -11.64 -3.81
CA LEU A 22 19.51 -12.49 -2.91
C LEU A 22 19.82 -12.19 -1.44
N VAL A 23 21.08 -11.92 -1.10
CA VAL A 23 21.45 -11.51 0.28
C VAL A 23 20.84 -10.15 0.63
N ILE A 24 20.94 -9.15 -0.25
CA ILE A 24 20.31 -7.84 -0.03
C ILE A 24 18.79 -7.99 0.14
N PHE A 25 18.17 -8.80 -0.71
CA PHE A 25 16.74 -9.08 -0.63
C PHE A 25 16.39 -9.77 0.70
N ALA A 26 17.14 -10.81 1.11
CA ALA A 26 16.89 -11.51 2.36
C ALA A 26 17.05 -10.61 3.61
N LEU A 27 17.92 -9.60 3.55
CA LEU A 27 18.11 -8.64 4.65
C LEU A 27 17.03 -7.54 4.67
N SER A 28 16.64 -7.02 3.52
CA SER A 28 15.69 -5.89 3.43
C SER A 28 14.23 -6.32 3.40
N PHE A 29 13.91 -7.47 2.81
CA PHE A 29 12.54 -7.93 2.61
C PHE A 29 11.78 -8.20 3.91
N PRO A 30 12.34 -8.81 4.98
CA PRO A 30 11.58 -9.04 6.21
C PRO A 30 11.05 -7.75 6.84
N SER A 31 11.92 -6.74 7.02
CA SER A 31 11.52 -5.44 7.55
C SER A 31 10.50 -4.76 6.61
N TYR A 32 10.80 -4.68 5.31
CA TYR A 32 9.87 -4.10 4.33
C TYR A 32 8.50 -4.81 4.34
N SER A 33 8.48 -6.14 4.43
CA SER A 33 7.23 -6.93 4.44
C SER A 33 6.41 -6.72 5.71
N LYS A 34 7.06 -6.58 6.88
CA LYS A 34 6.39 -6.27 8.14
C LYS A 34 5.67 -4.93 8.04
N HIS A 35 6.36 -3.90 7.57
CA HIS A 35 5.83 -2.53 7.53
C HIS A 35 4.88 -2.24 6.37
N HIS A 36 5.03 -2.90 5.22
CA HIS A 36 4.27 -2.52 4.02
C HIS A 36 3.31 -3.60 3.51
N LEU A 37 3.46 -4.87 3.92
CA LEU A 37 2.67 -5.98 3.37
C LEU A 37 1.77 -6.64 4.39
N PHE A 38 2.32 -7.03 5.54
CA PHE A 38 1.59 -7.87 6.49
C PHE A 38 1.06 -7.10 7.70
N GLY A 39 1.74 -6.03 8.12
CA GLY A 39 1.43 -5.32 9.37
C GLY A 39 1.91 -6.09 10.60
N SER A 40 1.70 -5.51 11.78
CA SER A 40 2.02 -6.13 13.08
C SER A 40 0.78 -6.82 13.68
N GLU A 41 0.91 -7.49 14.83
CA GLU A 41 -0.25 -8.02 15.58
C GLU A 41 -1.27 -6.92 15.93
N LEU A 42 -0.81 -5.66 16.04
CA LEU A 42 -1.66 -4.49 16.29
C LEU A 42 -2.48 -4.05 15.05
N SER A 43 -2.28 -4.68 13.90
CA SER A 43 -3.14 -4.50 12.72
C SER A 43 -4.36 -5.43 12.72
N LYS A 44 -4.46 -6.36 13.67
CA LYS A 44 -5.56 -7.32 13.74
C LYS A 44 -6.80 -6.70 14.37
N VAL A 45 -7.94 -7.07 13.80
CA VAL A 45 -9.26 -6.73 14.33
C VAL A 45 -9.50 -7.50 15.62
N VAL A 46 -9.80 -6.78 16.70
CA VAL A 46 -10.11 -7.35 18.02
C VAL A 46 -11.47 -6.91 18.55
N LYS A 47 -12.09 -5.88 17.97
CA LYS A 47 -13.46 -5.44 18.27
C LYS A 47 -14.21 -5.11 16.98
N GLU A 48 -15.54 -5.13 17.03
CA GLU A 48 -16.38 -4.69 15.92
C GLU A 48 -16.31 -3.17 15.74
N TYR A 49 -16.42 -2.72 14.50
CA TYR A 49 -16.57 -1.31 14.15
C TYR A 49 -18.05 -0.95 14.04
N ASP A 50 -18.37 0.33 14.17
CA ASP A 50 -19.72 0.85 13.97
C ASP A 50 -20.10 0.72 12.48
N LYS A 51 -21.08 -0.17 12.20
CA LYS A 51 -21.50 -0.46 10.83
C LYS A 51 -22.13 0.75 10.15
N ASP A 52 -22.83 1.62 10.87
CA ASP A 52 -23.46 2.80 10.27
C ASP A 52 -22.40 3.79 9.79
N LYS A 53 -21.32 3.96 10.57
CA LYS A 53 -20.16 4.78 10.16
C LYS A 53 -19.41 4.18 8.98
N GLN A 54 -19.27 2.86 8.91
CA GLN A 54 -18.69 2.21 7.74
C GLN A 54 -19.51 2.49 6.47
N VAL A 55 -20.84 2.37 6.57
CA VAL A 55 -21.75 2.62 5.44
C VAL A 55 -21.71 4.08 5.00
N GLU A 56 -21.57 5.02 5.94
CA GLU A 56 -21.38 6.43 5.62
C GLU A 56 -20.11 6.69 4.78
N LEU A 57 -18.98 6.07 5.16
CA LEU A 57 -17.69 6.28 4.48
C LEU A 57 -17.58 5.53 3.14
N PHE A 58 -18.01 4.26 3.12
CA PHE A 58 -17.69 3.36 2.01
C PHE A 58 -18.89 2.62 1.41
N GLY A 59 -20.09 2.88 1.93
CA GLY A 59 -21.30 2.15 1.58
C GLY A 59 -21.38 0.76 2.20
N ASP A 60 -22.47 0.05 1.92
CA ASP A 60 -22.68 -1.34 2.37
C ASP A 60 -22.00 -2.31 1.40
N ASN A 61 -20.66 -2.22 1.32
CA ASN A 61 -19.83 -3.12 0.51
C ASN A 61 -18.94 -3.94 1.42
N GLU A 62 -19.10 -5.27 1.38
CA GLU A 62 -18.35 -6.23 2.19
C GLU A 62 -16.82 -6.13 2.02
N ALA A 63 -16.35 -5.61 0.88
CA ALA A 63 -14.92 -5.40 0.68
C ALA A 63 -14.31 -4.35 1.63
N TYR A 64 -15.14 -3.46 2.19
CA TYR A 64 -14.76 -2.45 3.17
C TYR A 64 -15.23 -2.82 4.58
N GLU A 65 -15.47 -4.09 4.89
CA GLU A 65 -15.72 -4.50 6.27
C GLU A 65 -14.59 -4.05 7.19
N MET A 66 -14.97 -3.41 8.29
CA MET A 66 -14.05 -2.82 9.26
C MET A 66 -14.19 -3.44 10.64
N GLY A 67 -13.12 -3.35 11.41
CA GLY A 67 -13.10 -3.58 12.84
C GLY A 67 -12.23 -2.54 13.52
N LEU A 68 -12.09 -2.66 14.84
CA LEU A 68 -11.12 -1.91 15.61
C LEU A 68 -9.95 -2.79 15.99
N ASN A 69 -8.75 -2.23 15.93
CA ASN A 69 -7.56 -2.87 16.44
C ASN A 69 -7.44 -2.71 17.97
N ALA A 70 -6.34 -3.22 18.56
CA ALA A 70 -6.13 -3.17 20.00
C ALA A 70 -5.96 -1.75 20.57
N GLU A 71 -5.73 -0.77 19.71
CA GLU A 71 -5.59 0.65 20.05
C GLU A 71 -6.86 1.45 19.75
N ASP A 72 -7.98 0.78 19.47
CA ASP A 72 -9.24 1.41 19.07
C ASP A 72 -9.16 2.24 17.78
N HIS A 73 -8.19 1.93 16.90
CA HIS A 73 -8.12 2.47 15.56
C HIS A 73 -8.92 1.63 14.55
N PRO A 74 -9.65 2.27 13.61
CA PRO A 74 -10.33 1.55 12.53
C PRO A 74 -9.33 0.86 11.60
N VAL A 75 -9.60 -0.40 11.27
CA VAL A 75 -8.83 -1.23 10.34
C VAL A 75 -9.77 -2.04 9.45
N PHE A 76 -9.36 -2.31 8.20
CA PHE A 76 -10.12 -3.21 7.32
C PHE A 76 -9.91 -4.67 7.74
N LYS A 77 -10.99 -5.45 7.84
CA LYS A 77 -10.93 -6.90 8.14
C LYS A 77 -10.11 -7.63 7.07
N ASP A 78 -10.23 -7.21 5.80
CA ASP A 78 -9.42 -7.69 4.69
C ASP A 78 -8.85 -6.52 3.86
N LYS A 79 -7.65 -6.09 4.22
CA LYS A 79 -6.93 -5.00 3.54
C LYS A 79 -6.65 -5.27 2.05
N PHE A 80 -6.57 -6.53 1.62
CA PHE A 80 -6.32 -6.84 0.21
C PHE A 80 -7.59 -6.65 -0.61
N LYS A 81 -8.74 -7.12 -0.08
CA LYS A 81 -10.06 -6.85 -0.68
C LYS A 81 -10.39 -5.37 -0.70
N ALA A 82 -10.16 -4.66 0.40
CA ALA A 82 -10.42 -3.23 0.50
C ALA A 82 -9.62 -2.45 -0.55
N LEU A 83 -8.31 -2.72 -0.68
CA LEU A 83 -7.47 -2.07 -1.69
C LEU A 83 -7.88 -2.43 -3.12
N ALA A 84 -8.30 -3.67 -3.36
CA ALA A 84 -8.79 -4.09 -4.67
C ALA A 84 -10.11 -3.39 -5.03
N GLN A 85 -10.99 -3.16 -4.06
CA GLN A 85 -12.24 -2.44 -4.27
C GLN A 85 -12.01 -0.95 -4.51
N LEU A 86 -11.10 -0.31 -3.75
CA LEU A 86 -10.75 1.10 -3.98
C LEU A 86 -10.30 1.35 -5.43
N LYS A 87 -9.51 0.43 -6.00
CA LYS A 87 -9.06 0.53 -7.40
C LYS A 87 -10.21 0.50 -8.41
N LYS A 88 -11.32 -0.17 -8.08
CA LYS A 88 -12.52 -0.23 -8.92
C LYS A 88 -13.39 1.00 -8.73
N ASP A 89 -13.50 1.47 -7.49
CA ASP A 89 -14.36 2.60 -7.13
C ASP A 89 -13.77 3.95 -7.54
N CYS A 90 -12.44 4.08 -7.50
CA CYS A 90 -11.74 5.36 -7.69
C CYS A 90 -10.67 5.33 -8.80
N PRO A 91 -10.94 4.78 -10.00
CA PRO A 91 -9.91 4.58 -11.02
C PRO A 91 -9.32 5.90 -11.55
N GLU A 92 -10.15 6.93 -11.72
CA GLU A 92 -9.70 8.22 -12.25
C GLU A 92 -8.98 9.05 -11.19
N GLY A 93 -9.43 9.03 -9.92
CA GLY A 93 -8.71 9.67 -8.81
C GLY A 93 -7.31 9.09 -8.60
N ILE A 94 -7.18 7.75 -8.65
CA ILE A 94 -5.88 7.07 -8.56
C ILE A 94 -4.97 7.46 -9.73
N LYS A 95 -5.52 7.49 -10.95
CA LYS A 95 -4.79 7.89 -12.16
C LYS A 95 -4.37 9.35 -12.11
N TYR A 96 -5.22 10.21 -11.57
CA TYR A 96 -4.94 11.63 -11.36
C TYR A 96 -3.77 11.82 -10.39
N ILE A 97 -3.83 11.25 -9.19
CA ILE A 97 -2.73 11.29 -8.20
C ILE A 97 -1.43 10.79 -8.83
N LYS A 98 -1.49 9.65 -9.53
CA LYS A 98 -0.33 9.06 -10.21
C LYS A 98 0.29 10.04 -11.21
N LYS A 99 -0.53 10.71 -12.02
CA LYS A 99 -0.09 11.65 -13.05
C LYS A 99 0.50 12.91 -12.41
N GLU A 100 -0.23 13.58 -11.53
CA GLU A 100 0.18 14.85 -10.92
C GLU A 100 1.44 14.71 -10.08
N ARG A 101 1.59 13.57 -9.38
CA ARG A 101 2.78 13.28 -8.57
C ARG A 101 3.85 12.47 -9.29
N LYS A 102 3.64 12.19 -10.58
CA LYS A 102 4.58 11.46 -11.45
C LYS A 102 5.03 10.12 -10.86
N LEU A 103 4.10 9.39 -10.24
CA LEU A 103 4.41 8.12 -9.59
C LEU A 103 4.76 7.07 -10.65
N GLY A 104 5.96 6.50 -10.55
CA GLY A 104 6.48 5.53 -11.51
C GLY A 104 5.80 4.15 -11.44
N ARG A 105 4.96 3.91 -10.44
CA ARG A 105 4.30 2.62 -10.18
C ARG A 105 2.80 2.81 -10.05
N ASN A 106 2.05 1.76 -10.38
CA ASN A 106 0.60 1.72 -10.15
C ASN A 106 0.33 1.38 -8.68
N LEU A 107 -0.83 1.81 -8.18
CA LEU A 107 -1.29 1.45 -6.85
C LEU A 107 -1.29 -0.07 -6.67
N SER A 108 -0.61 -0.54 -5.62
CA SER A 108 -0.54 -1.94 -5.21
C SER A 108 -0.17 -2.00 -3.74
N ILE A 109 -0.23 -3.19 -3.13
CA ILE A 109 0.23 -3.39 -1.75
C ILE A 109 1.72 -3.04 -1.56
N PHE A 110 2.53 -3.01 -2.63
CA PHE A 110 3.95 -2.64 -2.52
C PHE A 110 4.20 -1.13 -2.58
N TYR A 111 3.20 -0.36 -3.01
CA TYR A 111 3.36 1.07 -3.32
C TYR A 111 2.22 1.90 -2.76
N TRP A 112 1.43 1.36 -1.82
CA TRP A 112 0.23 2.02 -1.32
C TRP A 112 0.58 3.27 -0.51
N ASP A 113 1.71 3.24 0.20
CA ASP A 113 2.24 4.29 1.06
C ASP A 113 2.50 5.60 0.29
N TRP A 114 2.97 5.50 -0.96
CA TRP A 114 3.13 6.66 -1.83
C TRP A 114 1.78 7.29 -2.15
N TYR A 115 0.78 6.48 -2.49
CA TYR A 115 -0.56 6.98 -2.78
C TYR A 115 -1.25 7.54 -1.53
N ALA A 116 -1.04 6.92 -0.37
CA ALA A 116 -1.52 7.42 0.91
C ALA A 116 -0.95 8.82 1.19
N THR A 117 0.38 8.95 1.14
CA THR A 117 1.09 10.24 1.31
C THR A 117 0.52 11.33 0.40
N TYR A 118 0.30 11.01 -0.87
CA TYR A 118 -0.14 12.00 -1.85
C TYR A 118 -1.66 12.23 -1.89
N SER A 119 -2.47 11.34 -1.31
CA SER A 119 -3.90 11.54 -1.18
C SER A 119 -4.28 12.63 -0.17
N GLY A 120 -3.39 12.96 0.76
CA GLY A 120 -3.59 14.06 1.72
C GLY A 120 -3.43 15.47 1.15
N TYR A 121 -3.08 15.62 -0.13
CA TYR A 121 -2.96 16.92 -0.78
C TYR A 121 -4.31 17.41 -1.32
N ILE A 122 -4.49 18.72 -1.31
CA ILE A 122 -5.61 19.37 -1.99
C ILE A 122 -5.29 19.47 -3.49
N TYR A 123 -6.23 19.07 -4.33
CA TYR A 123 -6.12 19.10 -5.79
C TYR A 123 -7.22 20.00 -6.37
N GLU A 124 -7.08 21.32 -6.21
CA GLU A 124 -8.09 22.30 -6.66
C GLU A 124 -8.31 22.28 -8.18
N ASP A 125 -7.28 21.90 -8.94
CA ASP A 125 -7.31 21.81 -10.41
C ASP A 125 -7.91 20.48 -10.93
N ALA A 126 -8.36 19.58 -10.05
CA ALA A 126 -9.00 18.33 -10.49
C ALA A 126 -10.45 18.58 -10.90
N ASP A 127 -10.87 17.94 -11.99
CA ASP A 127 -12.24 17.99 -12.50
C ASP A 127 -13.26 17.66 -11.38
N GLU A 128 -14.42 18.32 -11.37
CA GLU A 128 -15.45 18.12 -10.35
C GLU A 128 -15.88 16.65 -10.20
N GLU A 129 -15.85 15.88 -11.29
CA GLU A 129 -16.17 14.45 -11.30
C GLU A 129 -15.08 13.58 -10.63
N ILE A 130 -13.85 14.08 -10.53
CA ILE A 130 -12.70 13.39 -9.91
C ILE A 130 -12.66 13.69 -8.40
N GLN A 131 -13.11 14.87 -7.97
CA GLN A 131 -13.04 15.31 -6.57
C GLN A 131 -13.63 14.28 -5.57
N PRO A 132 -14.82 13.67 -5.78
CA PRO A 132 -15.35 12.67 -4.87
C PRO A 132 -14.45 11.42 -4.75
N GLN A 133 -13.78 11.02 -5.84
CA GLN A 133 -12.84 9.90 -5.79
C GLN A 133 -11.59 10.27 -4.97
N LEU A 134 -11.09 11.51 -5.08
CA LEU A 134 -9.94 11.97 -4.30
C LEU A 134 -10.25 11.99 -2.80
N THR A 135 -11.42 12.50 -2.41
CA THR A 135 -11.89 12.44 -1.02
C THR A 135 -11.97 11.02 -0.50
N LYS A 136 -12.62 10.11 -1.26
CA LYS A 136 -12.74 8.70 -0.87
C LYS A 136 -11.37 8.00 -0.75
N ILE A 137 -10.41 8.33 -1.62
CA ILE A 137 -9.03 7.80 -1.55
C ILE A 137 -8.34 8.29 -0.28
N GLN A 138 -8.48 9.57 0.08
CA GLN A 138 -7.89 10.13 1.29
C GLN A 138 -8.44 9.44 2.55
N GLU A 139 -9.77 9.34 2.66
CA GLU A 139 -10.44 8.66 3.78
C GLU A 139 -10.05 7.18 3.87
N PHE A 140 -9.98 6.50 2.72
CA PHE A 140 -9.52 5.12 2.64
C PHE A 140 -8.11 4.98 3.23
N PHE A 141 -7.15 5.81 2.82
CA PHE A 141 -5.77 5.65 3.26
C PHE A 141 -5.56 6.01 4.73
N TYR A 142 -6.33 6.95 5.27
CA TYR A 142 -6.34 7.25 6.71
C TYR A 142 -6.65 6.01 7.56
N ILE A 143 -7.56 5.15 7.08
CA ILE A 143 -7.91 3.88 7.73
C ILE A 143 -6.92 2.77 7.35
N TYR A 144 -6.51 2.73 6.08
CA TYR A 144 -5.64 1.68 5.54
C TYR A 144 -4.31 1.61 6.27
N GLU A 145 -3.72 2.77 6.60
CA GLU A 145 -2.45 2.91 7.32
C GLU A 145 -2.45 2.17 8.68
N ASN A 146 -3.58 2.15 9.39
CA ASN A 146 -3.69 1.44 10.67
C ASN A 146 -3.48 -0.08 10.53
N SER A 147 -3.61 -0.62 9.32
CA SER A 147 -3.34 -2.03 9.02
C SER A 147 -1.84 -2.36 8.96
N PHE A 148 -0.97 -1.36 9.12
CA PHE A 148 0.48 -1.48 8.98
C PHE A 148 1.28 -0.83 10.11
N LYS A 149 0.61 -0.20 11.09
CA LYS A 149 1.27 0.39 12.26
C LYS A 149 2.12 -0.64 13.00
N ASP A 150 3.30 -0.19 13.42
CA ASP A 150 4.28 -0.96 14.19
C ASP A 150 4.73 -0.10 15.39
N PRO A 151 4.58 -0.57 16.63
CA PRO A 151 4.87 0.20 17.85
C PRO A 151 6.35 0.55 18.00
N GLU A 152 7.25 -0.14 17.28
CA GLU A 152 8.70 0.14 17.31
C GLU A 152 9.10 1.44 16.58
N ASN A 153 8.18 2.08 15.84
CA ASN A 153 8.43 3.29 15.05
C ASN A 153 7.73 4.56 15.58
N GLU A 154 7.11 4.53 16.76
CA GLU A 154 6.54 5.73 17.42
C GLU A 154 7.51 6.41 18.42
N LEU A 155 8.82 6.15 18.31
CA LEU A 155 9.89 6.74 19.14
C LEU A 155 10.80 7.69 18.36
#